data_AF-A0A1G6CM44-F1
#
_entry.id   AF-A0A1G6CM44-F1
#
_cell.length_a   1.000
_cell.length_b   1.000
_cell.length_c   1.000
_cell.angle_alpha   90.00
_cell.angle_beta   90.00
_cell.angle_gamma   90.00
#
_symmetry.space_group_name_H-M   'P 1'
#
loop_
_entity.id
_entity.type
_entity.pdbx_description
1 polymer ?
#
loop_
_entity_poly.entity_id
_entity_poly.type
_entity_poly.pdbx_seq_one_letter_code
_entity_poly.pdbx_strand_id
1 'polypeptide(L)' 'MVEPFSDEYLMLMEHKKIPVEAMKKLPQAMNLIKVVPTTYDYLDSDLKKDGFGSRQHWEV' A
#
# COMPACT_ATOMS: atom_id res chain seq x y z
N MET A 1 -5.36 8.92 10.96
CA MET A 1 -5.90 7.58 11.28
C MET A 1 -7.01 7.33 10.27
N VAL A 2 -7.01 6.20 9.56
CA VAL A 2 -8.10 5.88 8.62
C VAL A 2 -9.26 5.33 9.44
N GLU A 3 -10.39 6.04 9.45
CA GLU A 3 -11.56 5.62 10.20
C GLU A 3 -12.20 4.37 9.57
N PRO A 4 -12.63 3.38 10.37
CA PRO A 4 -13.33 2.21 9.85
C PRO A 4 -14.55 2.61 9.01
N PHE A 5 -14.70 2.00 7.84
CA PHE A 5 -15.83 2.23 6.92
C PHE A 5 -15.95 3.64 6.34
N SER A 6 -14.91 4.48 6.48
CA SER A 6 -14.76 5.70 5.67
C SER A 6 -14.54 5.36 4.19
N ASP A 7 -14.66 6.35 3.30
CA ASP A 7 -14.48 6.15 1.86
C ASP A 7 -13.07 5.61 1.52
N GLU A 8 -12.02 6.13 2.19
CA GLU A 8 -10.65 5.64 2.02
C GLU A 8 -10.50 4.17 2.47
N TYR A 9 -11.19 3.79 3.56
CA TYR A 9 -11.22 2.42 4.03
C TYR A 9 -11.86 1.48 3.00
N LEU A 10 -13.04 1.87 2.49
CA LEU A 10 -13.80 1.06 1.54
C LEU A 10 -13.06 0.88 0.21
N MET A 11 -12.43 1.95 -0.30
CA MET A 11 -11.57 1.87 -1.47
C MET A 11 -10.41 0.88 -1.29
N LEU A 12 -9.77 0.87 -0.11
CA LEU A 12 -8.69 -0.08 0.19
C LEU A 12 -9.20 -1.53 0.27
N MET A 13 -10.39 -1.74 0.84
CA MET A 13 -11.02 -3.06 0.89
C MET A 13 -11.29 -3.60 -0.52
N GLU A 14 -11.83 -2.76 -1.42
CA GLU A 14 -12.07 -3.13 -2.81
C GLU A 14 -10.77 -3.45 -3.54
N HIS A 15 -9.76 -2.58 -3.44
CA HIS A 15 -8.45 -2.78 -4.08
C HIS A 15 -7.74 -4.06 -3.59
N LYS A 16 -7.85 -4.37 -2.30
CA LYS A 16 -7.30 -5.60 -1.70
C LYS A 16 -8.20 -6.82 -1.87
N LYS A 17 -9.38 -6.68 -2.49
CA LYS A 17 -10.40 -7.73 -2.65
C LYS A 17 -10.86 -8.33 -1.32
N ILE A 18 -10.94 -7.51 -0.28
CA ILE A 18 -11.42 -7.90 1.05
C ILE A 18 -12.93 -7.60 1.14
N PRO A 19 -13.78 -8.59 1.44
CA PRO A 19 -15.22 -8.36 1.59
C PRO A 19 -15.53 -7.46 2.79
N VAL A 20 -16.17 -6.31 2.56
CA VAL A 20 -16.57 -5.37 3.62
C VAL A 20 -17.49 -6.02 4.66
N GLU A 21 -18.37 -6.93 4.23
CA GLU A 21 -19.27 -7.67 5.12
C GLU A 21 -18.53 -8.60 6.09
N ALA A 22 -17.34 -9.08 5.74
CA ALA A 22 -16.51 -9.83 6.68
C ALA A 22 -15.93 -8.89 7.76
N MET A 23 -15.56 -7.67 7.38
CA MET A 23 -15.01 -6.66 8.29
C MET A 23 -16.02 -6.16 9.31
N LYS A 24 -17.29 -6.04 8.92
CA LYS A 24 -18.40 -5.68 9.82
C LYS A 24 -18.72 -6.77 10.86
N LYS A 25 -18.40 -8.03 10.58
CA LYS A 25 -18.66 -9.17 11.48
C LYS A 25 -17.58 -9.37 12.54
N LEU A 26 -16.47 -8.63 12.45
CA LEU A 26 -15.41 -8.71 13.45
C LEU A 26 -15.89 -8.08 14.76
N PRO A 27 -15.51 -8.64 15.93
CA PRO A 27 -15.88 -8.10 17.23
C PRO A 27 -15.30 -6.70 17.49
N GLN A 28 -14.28 -6.31 16.71
CA GLN A 28 -13.65 -4.99 16.73
C GLN A 28 -13.34 -4.61 15.29
N ALA A 29 -13.42 -3.31 14.98
CA ALA A 29 -13.03 -2.81 13.67
C ALA A 29 -11.53 -3.06 13.43
N MET A 30 -11.20 -3.62 12.26
CA MET A 30 -9.81 -3.78 11.87
C MET A 30 -9.23 -2.42 11.47
N ASN A 31 -8.25 -1.93 12.23
CA ASN A 31 -7.56 -0.68 11.94
C ASN A 31 -6.64 -0.83 10.72
N LEU A 32 -6.51 0.25 9.94
CA LEU A 32 -5.60 0.32 8.80
C LEU A 32 -4.37 1.15 9.15
N ILE A 33 -3.20 0.57 8.89
CA ILE A 33 -1.91 1.27 8.97
C ILE A 33 -1.51 1.67 7.55
N LYS A 34 -1.57 2.96 7.26
CA LYS A 34 -1.11 3.52 5.99
C LYS A 34 0.35 3.97 6.15
N VAL A 35 1.23 3.40 5.34
CA VAL A 35 2.65 3.78 5.27
C VAL A 35 2.89 4.42 3.91
N VAL A 36 3.36 5.66 3.91
CA VAL A 36 3.83 6.35 2.71
C VAL A 36 5.35 6.43 2.85
N PRO A 37 6.13 5.74 1.99
CA PRO A 37 7.58 5.81 2.07
C PRO A 37 8.06 7.22 1.70
N THR A 38 8.96 7.78 2.50
CA THR A 38 9.66 9.04 2.18
C THR A 38 10.93 8.77 1.39
N THR A 39 11.53 7.59 1.57
CA THR A 39 12.70 7.12 0.81
C THR A 39 12.58 5.63 0.54
N TYR A 40 13.15 5.17 -0.57
CA TYR A 40 13.27 3.75 -0.87
C TYR A 40 14.39 3.46 -1.87
N ASP A 41 14.90 2.23 -1.81
CA ASP A 41 15.77 1.68 -2.85
C ASP A 41 14.93 0.82 -3.80
N TYR A 42 14.98 1.15 -5.08
CA TYR A 42 14.40 0.33 -6.14
C TYR A 42 15.47 -0.55 -6.77
N LEU A 43 15.20 -1.85 -6.87
CA LEU A 43 16.11 -2.83 -7.46
C LEU A 43 15.46 -3.46 -8.69
N ASP A 44 16.05 -3.20 -9.85
CA ASP A 44 15.64 -3.77 -11.13
C ASP A 44 16.87 -3.98 -12.03
N SER A 45 17.08 -5.23 -12.47
CA SER A 45 18.20 -5.58 -13.35
C SER A 45 18.02 -5.05 -14.77
N ASP A 46 16.78 -4.82 -15.22
CA ASP A 46 16.48 -4.38 -16.58
C ASP A 46 16.92 -2.94 -16.83
N LEU A 47 17.04 -2.12 -15.79
CA LEU A 47 17.63 -0.77 -15.84
C LEU A 47 19.03 -0.73 -16.47
N LYS A 48 19.79 -1.83 -16.39
CA LYS A 48 21.10 -1.94 -17.05
C LYS A 48 21.00 -1.89 -18.57
N LYS A 49 19.90 -2.36 -19.15
CA LYS A 49 19.66 -2.35 -20.60
C LYS A 49 19.57 -0.91 -21.12
N ASP A 50 19.10 -0.01 -20.28
CA ASP A 50 18.95 1.42 -20.57
C ASP A 50 20.16 2.26 -20.11
N GLY A 51 21.24 1.60 -19.66
CA GLY A 51 22.49 2.26 -19.23
C GLY A 51 22.49 2.76 -17.78
N PHE A 52 21.44 2.48 -17.00
CA PHE A 52 21.36 2.86 -15.60
C PHE A 52 21.95 1.80 -14.65
N GLY A 53 22.18 2.21 -13.40
CA GLY A 53 22.48 1.28 -12.32
C GLY A 53 21.25 0.41 -11.98
N SER A 54 21.46 -0.85 -11.60
CA SER A 54 20.35 -1.73 -11.23
C SER A 54 19.69 -1.38 -9.89
N ARG A 55 20.38 -0.61 -9.04
CA ARG A 55 19.80 -0.06 -7.80
C ARG A 55 19.71 1.45 -7.95
N GLN A 56 18.51 1.98 -7.70
CA GLN A 56 18.23 3.40 -7.70
C GLN A 56 17.74 3.81 -6.30
N HIS A 57 18.30 4.88 -5.76
CA HIS A 57 17.84 5.47 -4.51
C HIS A 57 16.89 6.62 -4.83
N TRP A 58 15.71 6.62 -4.23
CA TRP A 58 14.71 7.68 -4.44
C TRP A 58 14.23 8.25 -3.11
N GLU A 59 14.10 9.57 -3.08
CA GLU A 59 13.49 10.35 -2.00
C GLU A 59 12.28 11.09 -2.60
N VAL A 60 11.12 10.94 -1.95
CA VAL A 60 9.80 11.41 -2.41
C VAL A 60 9.57 12.87 -2.08
#